data_AF-A0A4C2A930-F1
#
_entry.id   AF-A0A4C2A930-F1
#
_cell.length_a   1.000
_cell.length_b   1.000
_cell.length_c   1.000
_cell.angle_alpha   90.00
_cell.angle_beta   90.00
_cell.angle_gamma   90.00
#
_symmetry.space_group_name_H-M   'P 1'
#
loop_
_entity.id
_entity.type
_entity.pdbx_description
1 polymer ?
#
loop_
_entity_poly.entity_id
_entity_poly.type
_entity_poly.pdbx_seq_one_letter_code
_entity_poly.pdbx_strand_id
1 'polypeptide(L)'
;MGNPNIQISEEIYNEALISIEDMCLIMSNKLLIQLGLTAPNRPMHDAFNQELHRERLYDLNALKELIQTNLPLLNEQQKYVFETLMKVTNDETGGIYLDAPGGTGKTF
;
A
#
# COMPACT_ATOMS: atom_id res chain seq x y z
N MET A 1 -39.51 23.98 14.51
CA MET A 1 -39.53 22.65 15.16
C MET A 1 -38.22 21.96 14.81
N GLY A 2 -37.27 21.94 15.74
CA GLY A 2 -35.98 21.26 15.56
C GLY A 2 -36.05 19.90 16.22
N ASN A 3 -35.67 18.85 15.50
CA ASN A 3 -35.70 17.48 16.02
C ASN A 3 -34.56 17.29 17.04
N PRO A 4 -34.84 17.06 18.34
CA PRO A 4 -33.81 16.88 19.35
C PRO A 4 -33.45 15.39 19.47
N ASN A 5 -32.16 15.08 19.35
CA ASN A 5 -31.56 13.74 19.39
C ASN A 5 -31.76 12.90 18.13
N ILE A 6 -30.92 13.15 17.12
CA ILE A 6 -30.48 12.06 16.23
C ILE A 6 -29.72 11.09 17.15
N GLN A 7 -30.37 9.98 17.55
CA GLN A 7 -29.63 8.85 18.11
C GLN A 7 -28.60 8.45 17.07
N ILE A 8 -27.32 8.71 17.34
CA ILE A 8 -26.24 8.19 16.50
C ILE A 8 -26.32 6.67 16.63
N SER A 9 -26.81 6.02 15.57
CA SER A 9 -26.80 4.57 15.51
C SER A 9 -25.35 4.09 15.46
N GLU A 10 -25.11 2.86 15.92
CA GLU A 10 -23.80 2.21 15.81
C GLU A 10 -23.30 2.20 14.37
N GLU A 11 -24.21 2.12 13.39
CA GLU A 11 -23.93 2.23 11.96
C GLU A 11 -23.34 3.60 11.59
N ILE A 12 -23.98 4.71 11.99
CA ILE A 12 -23.47 6.07 11.70
C ILE A 12 -22.12 6.29 12.37
N TYR A 13 -21.93 5.77 13.59
CA TYR A 13 -20.65 5.84 14.29
C TYR A 13 -19.56 5.06 13.54
N ASN A 14 -19.88 3.85 13.06
CA ASN A 14 -18.95 3.03 12.29
C ASN A 14 -18.55 3.67 10.96
N GLU A 15 -19.51 4.21 10.21
CA GLU A 15 -19.26 4.92 8.95
C GLU A 15 -18.36 6.15 9.15
N ALA A 16 -18.53 6.85 10.27
CA ALA A 16 -17.65 7.95 10.64
C ALA A 16 -16.22 7.46 10.93
N LEU A 17 -16.05 6.34 11.66
CA LEU A 17 -14.74 5.76 11.90
C LEU A 17 -14.05 5.29 10.60
N ILE A 18 -14.80 4.69 9.67
CA ILE A 18 -14.29 4.31 8.34
C ILE A 18 -13.77 5.56 7.61
N SER A 19 -14.58 6.61 7.56
CA SER A 19 -14.22 7.87 6.89
C SER A 19 -12.98 8.53 7.49
N ILE A 20 -12.85 8.53 8.83
CA ILE A 20 -11.68 9.08 9.52
C ILE A 20 -10.45 8.21 9.23
N GLU A 21 -10.59 6.89 9.29
CA GLU A 21 -9.49 5.97 9.01
C GLU A 21 -8.98 6.09 7.57
N ASP A 22 -9.86 6.26 6.59
CA ASP A 22 -9.48 6.49 5.19
C ASP A 22 -8.60 7.73 5.04
N MET A 23 -8.94 8.82 5.74
CA MET A 23 -8.13 10.04 5.76
C MET A 23 -6.77 9.81 6.43
N CYS A 24 -6.74 9.08 7.55
CA CYS A 24 -5.48 8.73 8.23
C CYS A 24 -4.56 7.89 7.34
N LEU A 25 -5.12 6.95 6.57
CA LEU A 25 -4.40 6.14 5.61
C LEU A 25 -3.84 6.98 4.46
N ILE A 26 -4.62 7.90 3.89
CA ILE A 26 -4.16 8.80 2.83
C ILE A 26 -3.00 9.70 3.33
N MET A 27 -3.13 10.25 4.52
CA MET A 27 -2.18 11.25 5.03
C MET A 27 -0.91 10.64 5.63
N SER A 28 -1.02 9.47 6.27
CA SER A 28 0.05 8.93 7.12
C SER A 28 0.27 7.44 6.95
N ASN A 29 -0.51 6.77 6.10
CA ASN A 29 -0.45 5.33 5.88
C ASN A 29 -0.61 4.52 7.18
N LYS A 30 -1.45 5.01 8.10
CA LYS A 30 -1.72 4.39 9.39
C LYS A 30 -3.20 4.17 9.60
N LEU A 31 -3.54 2.99 10.10
CA LEU A 31 -4.87 2.63 10.60
C LEU A 31 -5.16 3.33 11.93
N LEU A 32 -6.44 3.46 12.29
CA LEU A 32 -6.82 4.07 13.57
C LEU A 32 -6.25 3.32 14.77
N ILE A 33 -6.23 1.99 14.71
CA ILE A 33 -5.65 1.15 15.77
C ILE A 33 -4.16 1.42 15.99
N GLN A 34 -3.43 1.77 14.93
CA GLN A 34 -2.00 2.11 15.01
C GLN A 34 -1.77 3.52 15.59
N LEU A 35 -2.80 4.35 15.61
CA LEU A 35 -2.83 5.66 16.26
C LEU A 35 -3.38 5.59 17.69
N GLY A 36 -3.71 4.39 18.19
CA GLY A 36 -4.32 4.20 19.52
C GLY A 36 -5.81 4.53 19.58
N LEU A 37 -6.48 4.56 18.43
CA LEU A 37 -7.91 4.84 18.29
C LEU A 37 -8.71 3.56 18.00
N THR A 38 -10.02 3.62 18.21
CA THR A 38 -10.93 2.50 17.90
C THR A 38 -10.92 2.20 16.40
N ALA A 39 -10.69 0.94 16.05
CA ALA A 39 -10.79 0.49 14.67
C ALA A 39 -12.25 0.45 14.19
N PRO A 40 -12.54 0.83 12.94
CA PRO A 40 -13.86 0.61 12.37
C PRO A 40 -14.11 -0.87 12.11
N ASN A 41 -15.37 -1.25 12.11
CA ASN A 41 -15.83 -2.55 11.64
C ASN A 41 -16.08 -2.49 10.13
N ARG A 42 -15.10 -2.91 9.34
CA ARG A 42 -15.18 -2.97 7.87
C ARG A 42 -15.53 -4.38 7.38
N PRO A 43 -16.39 -4.52 6.37
CA PRO A 43 -16.49 -5.77 5.61
C PRO A 43 -15.11 -6.18 5.05
N MET A 44 -14.79 -7.47 5.06
CA MET A 44 -13.48 -7.97 4.60
C MET A 44 -13.13 -7.52 3.17
N HIS A 45 -14.13 -7.46 2.28
CA HIS A 45 -13.91 -7.06 0.89
C HIS A 45 -13.44 -5.61 0.76
N ASP A 46 -13.96 -4.71 1.59
CA ASP A 46 -13.61 -3.28 1.54
C ASP A 46 -12.23 -3.04 2.12
N ALA A 47 -11.87 -3.76 3.19
CA ALA A 47 -10.52 -3.76 3.73
C ALA A 47 -9.49 -4.27 2.71
N PHE A 48 -9.81 -5.33 1.97
CA PHE A 48 -8.93 -5.88 0.93
C PHE A 48 -8.73 -4.89 -0.23
N ASN A 49 -9.80 -4.28 -0.74
CA ASN A 49 -9.71 -3.31 -1.82
C ASN A 49 -8.89 -2.08 -1.41
N GLN A 50 -9.04 -1.63 -0.17
CA GLN A 50 -8.26 -0.52 0.35
C GLN A 50 -6.77 -0.86 0.46
N GLU A 51 -6.43 -2.06 0.94
CA GLU A 51 -5.02 -2.48 1.00
C GLU A 51 -4.43 -2.60 -0.41
N LEU A 52 -5.17 -3.12 -1.38
CA LEU A 52 -4.73 -3.14 -2.79
C LEU A 52 -4.52 -1.73 -3.37
N HIS A 53 -5.42 -0.79 -3.07
CA HIS A 53 -5.26 0.60 -3.49
C HIS A 53 -4.04 1.25 -2.85
N ARG A 54 -3.82 0.96 -1.56
CA ARG A 54 -2.66 1.43 -0.79
C ARG A 54 -1.36 0.86 -1.32
N GLU A 55 -1.31 -0.42 -1.63
CA GLU A 55 -0.16 -1.04 -2.27
C GLU A 55 0.19 -0.29 -3.56
N ARG A 56 -0.81 0.13 -4.35
CA ARG A 56 -0.57 0.84 -5.63
C ARG A 56 -0.26 2.34 -5.50
N LEU A 57 -0.30 2.92 -4.31
CA LEU A 57 -0.06 4.35 -4.07
C LEU A 57 1.45 4.64 -3.91
N TYR A 58 2.21 4.45 -4.99
CA TYR A 58 3.62 4.84 -5.05
C TYR A 58 3.78 6.24 -5.67
N ASP A 59 4.77 7.02 -5.21
CA ASP A 59 5.20 8.21 -5.93
C ASP A 59 5.96 7.81 -7.19
N LEU A 60 5.31 7.91 -8.34
CA LEU A 60 5.87 7.54 -9.64
C LEU A 60 7.11 8.38 -10.01
N ASN A 61 7.21 9.62 -9.55
CA ASN A 61 8.37 10.47 -9.82
C ASN A 61 9.56 10.01 -8.99
N ALA A 62 9.35 9.77 -7.69
CA ALA A 62 10.39 9.24 -6.81
C ALA A 62 10.87 7.85 -7.28
N LEU A 63 9.93 6.98 -7.70
CA LEU A 63 10.27 5.67 -8.23
C LEU A 63 11.10 5.77 -9.52
N LYS A 64 10.74 6.69 -10.42
CA LYS A 64 11.47 6.93 -11.66
C LYS A 64 12.90 7.45 -11.38
N GLU A 65 13.04 8.38 -10.44
CA GLU A 65 14.35 8.89 -10.01
C GLU A 65 15.21 7.79 -9.39
N LEU A 66 14.62 6.94 -8.56
CA LEU A 66 15.29 5.79 -7.95
C LEU A 66 15.81 4.81 -9.01
N ILE A 67 15.00 4.49 -10.01
CA ILE A 67 15.42 3.62 -11.12
C ILE A 67 16.55 4.29 -11.91
N GLN A 68 16.41 5.56 -12.29
CA GLN A 68 17.44 6.27 -13.08
C GLN A 68 18.79 6.34 -12.36
N THR A 69 18.76 6.50 -11.03
CA THR A 69 19.96 6.60 -10.20
C THR A 69 20.64 5.24 -10.00
N ASN A 70 19.86 4.18 -9.75
CA ASN A 70 20.41 2.89 -9.35
C ASN A 70 20.67 1.93 -10.52
N LEU A 71 19.92 2.04 -11.62
CA LEU A 71 20.08 1.13 -12.76
C LEU A 71 21.52 1.08 -13.33
N PRO A 72 22.27 2.21 -13.42
CA PRO A 72 23.66 2.20 -13.86
C PRO A 72 24.63 1.54 -12.87
N LEU A 73 24.24 1.39 -11.60
CA LEU A 73 25.09 0.83 -10.53
C LEU A 73 24.95 -0.70 -10.41
N LEU A 74 23.96 -1.29 -11.08
CA LEU A 74 23.68 -2.72 -11.00
C LEU A 74 24.78 -3.53 -11.70
N ASN A 75 25.18 -4.64 -11.08
CA ASN A 75 25.96 -5.65 -11.77
C ASN A 75 25.10 -6.47 -12.76
N GLU A 76 25.74 -7.29 -13.59
CA GLU A 76 25.05 -8.07 -14.64
C GLU A 76 23.92 -8.96 -14.10
N GLN A 77 24.11 -9.59 -12.94
CA GLN A 77 23.10 -10.46 -12.34
C GLN A 77 21.89 -9.67 -11.82
N GLN A 78 22.14 -8.56 -11.14
CA GLN A 78 21.07 -7.68 -10.65
C GLN A 78 20.28 -7.07 -11.80
N LYS A 79 20.97 -6.64 -12.86
CA LYS A 79 20.33 -6.09 -14.07
C LYS A 79 19.44 -7.12 -14.76
N TYR A 80 19.93 -8.36 -14.90
CA TYR A 80 19.14 -9.46 -15.47
C TYR A 80 17.85 -9.71 -14.67
N VAL A 81 17.95 -9.72 -13.33
CA VAL A 81 16.79 -9.89 -12.45
C VAL A 81 15.80 -8.73 -12.61
N PHE A 82 16.28 -7.49 -12.63
CA PHE A 82 15.45 -6.31 -12.81
C PHE A 82 14.70 -6.32 -14.15
N GLU A 83 15.38 -6.61 -15.26
CA GLU A 83 14.76 -6.70 -16.59
C GLU A 83 13.70 -7.81 -16.66
N THR A 84 13.97 -8.95 -16.02
CA THR A 84 13.02 -10.06 -15.91
C THR A 84 11.78 -9.64 -15.11
N LEU A 85 11.95 -8.93 -13.97
CA LEU A 85 10.85 -8.39 -13.17
C LEU A 85 9.98 -7.43 -13.99
N MET A 86 10.61 -6.49 -14.71
CA MET A 86 9.89 -5.53 -15.54
C MET A 86 9.07 -6.23 -16.62
N LYS A 87 9.61 -7.26 -17.25
CA LYS A 87 8.91 -8.04 -18.28
C LYS A 87 7.70 -8.79 -17.69
N VAL A 88 7.89 -9.56 -16.63
CA VAL A 88 6.80 -10.35 -16.01
C VAL A 88 5.68 -9.45 -15.50
N THR A 89 6.04 -8.29 -14.94
CA THR A 89 5.06 -7.30 -14.44
C THR A 89 4.27 -6.67 -15.59
N ASN A 90 4.93 -6.25 -16.68
CA ASN A 90 4.27 -5.64 -17.83
C ASN A 90 3.37 -6.63 -18.59
N ASP A 91 3.76 -7.91 -18.62
CA ASP A 91 3.00 -8.96 -19.29
C ASP A 91 1.87 -9.53 -18.38
N GLU A 92 1.79 -9.10 -17.10
CA GLU A 92 0.88 -9.62 -16.07
C GLU A 92 0.92 -11.16 -15.92
N THR A 93 2.08 -11.77 -16.20
CA THR A 93 2.23 -13.23 -16.33
C THR A 93 2.56 -13.96 -15.03
N GLY A 94 2.65 -13.25 -13.89
CA GLY A 94 2.82 -13.85 -12.57
C GLY A 94 3.87 -13.15 -11.70
N GLY A 95 4.56 -13.93 -10.86
CA GLY A 95 5.58 -13.44 -9.92
C GLY A 95 6.89 -14.22 -10.02
N ILE A 96 7.93 -13.73 -9.35
CA ILE A 96 9.28 -14.32 -9.39
C ILE A 96 9.71 -14.70 -7.98
N TYR A 97 10.40 -15.83 -7.84
CA TYR A 97 11.07 -16.24 -6.61
C TYR A 97 12.56 -15.93 -6.74
N LEU A 98 13.09 -15.14 -5.80
CA LEU A 98 14.50 -14.79 -5.74
C LEU A 98 15.18 -15.61 -4.64
N ASP A 99 15.94 -16.63 -5.03
CA ASP A 99 16.84 -17.33 -4.13
C ASP A 99 18.25 -16.74 -4.26
N ALA A 100 18.73 -16.09 -3.20
CA ALA A 100 20.09 -15.55 -3.18
C ALA A 100 20.70 -15.62 -1.76
N PRO A 101 22.00 -15.96 -1.61
CA PRO A 101 22.71 -15.99 -0.32
C PRO A 101 22.75 -14.64 0.40
N GLY A 102 23.01 -14.63 1.71
CA GLY A 102 23.23 -13.39 2.46
C GLY A 102 24.37 -12.55 1.88
N GLY A 103 24.20 -11.23 1.80
CA GLY A 103 25.24 -10.29 1.32
C GLY A 103 25.24 -9.99 -0.18
N THR A 104 24.33 -10.56 -0.97
CA THR A 104 24.25 -10.31 -2.43
C THR A 104 23.48 -9.02 -2.82
N GLY A 105 23.22 -8.12 -1.88
CA GLY A 105 22.54 -6.85 -2.19
C GLY A 105 21.07 -6.99 -2.62
N LYS A 106 20.31 -7.98 -2.12
CA LYS A 106 18.86 -8.10 -2.41
C LYS A 106 18.04 -6.85 -2.07
N THR A 107 18.54 -6.02 -1.16
CA THR A 107 17.91 -4.77 -0.70
C THR A 107 18.48 -3.51 -1.36
N PHE A 108 19.45 -3.64 -2.27
CA PHE A 108 20.13 -2.52 -2.93
C PHE A 108 20.06 -2.65 -4.45
#